data_AF-A0A7Y4SZG9-F1
#
_entry.id   AF-A0A7Y4SZG9-F1
#
_cell.length_a   1.000
_cell.length_b   1.000
_cell.length_c   1.000
_cell.angle_alpha   90.00
_cell.angle_beta   90.00
_cell.angle_gamma   90.00
#
_symmetry.space_group_name_H-M   'P 1'
#
loop_
_entity.id
_entity.type
_entity.pdbx_description
1 polymer ?
#
loop_
_entity_poly.entity_id
_entity_poly.type
_entity_poly.pdbx_seq_one_letter_code
_entity_poly.pdbx_strand_id
1 'polypeptide(L)'
;MGIHDIRFNYNTQVSELTMPEYGRNVQQLITFCKSIPDQEERQGFADAIVELMQVITPYNRNFEEHRKKLWHHFFRIADYNIDVKPPYDMDISREADIIKPEKIIYPKSTDKYRHYGAYI
;
A
#
# COMPACT_ATOMS: atom_id res chain seq x y z
N MET A 1 36.51 -26.30 2.29
CA MET A 1 35.19 -26.44 1.63
C MET A 1 34.47 -25.12 1.82
N GLY A 2 34.08 -24.47 0.72
CA GLY A 2 33.99 -23.00 0.61
C GLY A 2 33.02 -22.30 1.56
N ILE A 3 33.51 -21.19 2.11
CA ILE A 3 32.70 -20.09 2.64
C ILE A 3 31.77 -19.64 1.50
N HIS A 4 30.46 -19.81 1.68
CA HIS A 4 29.47 -19.25 0.76
C HIS A 4 29.71 -17.72 0.66
N ASP A 5 29.70 -17.19 -0.56
CA ASP A 5 29.78 -15.76 -0.85
C ASP A 5 28.52 -15.07 -0.29
N ILE A 6 28.55 -14.66 0.98
CA ILE A 6 27.48 -13.88 1.59
C ILE A 6 27.63 -12.44 1.07
N ARG A 7 26.93 -12.11 -0.01
CA ARG A 7 26.91 -10.73 -0.52
C ARG A 7 26.15 -9.83 0.45
N PHE A 8 26.89 -8.99 1.17
CA PHE A 8 26.32 -7.89 1.95
C PHE A 8 25.91 -6.76 1.00
N ASN A 9 24.62 -6.72 0.66
CA ASN A 9 24.04 -5.57 -0.05
C ASN A 9 23.75 -4.44 0.94
N TYR A 10 24.27 -3.24 0.66
CA TYR A 10 23.99 -2.06 1.47
C TYR A 10 22.61 -1.49 1.16
N ASN A 11 21.86 -1.13 2.20
CA ASN A 11 20.49 -0.62 2.08
C ASN A 11 20.35 0.67 1.25
N THR A 12 21.43 1.43 1.09
CA THR A 12 21.52 2.66 0.30
C THR A 12 21.59 2.42 -1.21
N GLN A 13 21.90 1.19 -1.66
CA GLN A 13 21.93 0.81 -3.08
C GLN A 13 20.63 0.14 -3.54
N VAL A 14 19.74 -0.17 -2.61
CA VAL A 14 18.47 -0.88 -2.87
C VAL A 14 17.38 0.15 -3.18
N SER A 15 16.38 -0.26 -3.96
CA SER A 15 15.21 0.57 -4.26
C SER A 15 14.52 1.09 -2.99
N GLU A 16 13.89 2.25 -3.12
CA GLU A 16 13.14 2.88 -2.04
C GLU A 16 12.05 1.93 -1.52
N LEU A 17 11.89 1.89 -0.20
CA LEU A 17 10.90 1.06 0.47
C LEU A 17 9.55 1.81 0.48
N THR A 18 8.64 1.42 -0.42
CA THR A 18 7.34 2.13 -0.58
C THR A 18 6.47 2.02 0.66
N MET A 19 6.49 0.85 1.30
CA MET A 19 5.68 0.54 2.48
C MET A 19 6.54 -0.14 3.55
N PRO A 20 7.04 0.62 4.55
CA PRO A 20 7.93 0.06 5.56
C PRO A 20 7.26 -0.96 6.49
N GLU A 21 5.93 -0.93 6.57
CA GLU A 21 5.08 -1.78 7.41
C GLU A 21 5.23 -3.28 7.10
N TYR A 22 5.48 -3.63 5.83
CA TYR A 22 5.64 -5.01 5.37
C TYR A 22 7.11 -5.44 5.23
N GLY A 23 8.03 -4.48 5.26
CA GLY A 23 9.46 -4.71 5.12
C GLY A 23 9.93 -5.06 3.69
N ARG A 24 11.25 -5.26 3.56
CA ARG A 24 11.93 -5.47 2.27
C ARG A 24 11.57 -6.80 1.60
N ASN A 25 11.33 -7.86 2.38
CA ASN A 25 11.06 -9.19 1.84
C ASN A 25 9.78 -9.21 1.01
N VAL A 26 8.71 -8.55 1.49
CA VAL A 26 7.45 -8.46 0.75
C VAL A 26 7.62 -7.67 -0.55
N GLN A 27 8.37 -6.57 -0.52
CA GLN A 27 8.67 -5.82 -1.74
C GLN A 27 9.49 -6.63 -2.76
N GLN A 28 10.44 -7.46 -2.30
CA GLN A 28 11.18 -8.38 -3.17
C GLN A 28 10.28 -9.47 -3.76
N LEU A 29 9.36 -10.04 -2.96
CA LEU A 29 8.38 -11.03 -3.44
C LEU A 29 7.48 -10.43 -4.53
N ILE A 30 6.99 -9.19 -4.34
CA ILE A 30 6.18 -8.50 -5.35
C ILE A 30 7.01 -8.21 -6.61
N THR A 31 8.27 -7.83 -6.45
CA THR A 31 9.19 -7.62 -7.58
C THR A 31 9.39 -8.91 -8.37
N PHE A 32 9.54 -10.04 -7.68
CA PHE A 32 9.64 -11.35 -8.30
C PHE A 32 8.33 -11.78 -8.97
N CYS A 33 7.18 -11.51 -8.34
CA CYS A 33 5.85 -11.79 -8.90
C CYS A 33 5.69 -11.22 -10.32
N LYS A 34 6.21 -10.02 -10.58
CA LYS A 34 6.22 -9.39 -11.91
C LYS A 34 7.01 -10.17 -12.97
N SER A 35 8.03 -10.93 -12.58
CA SER A 35 8.86 -11.71 -13.51
C SER A 35 8.23 -13.06 -13.91
N ILE A 36 7.16 -13.49 -13.25
CA ILE A 36 6.47 -14.75 -13.56
C ILE A 36 5.73 -14.58 -14.90
N PRO A 37 6.00 -15.41 -15.92
CA PRO A 37 5.39 -15.27 -17.25
C PRO A 37 3.94 -15.78 -17.29
N ASP A 38 3.65 -16.87 -16.59
CA ASP A 38 2.33 -17.50 -16.58
C ASP A 38 1.33 -16.70 -15.76
N GLN A 39 0.12 -16.51 -16.30
CA GLN A 39 -0.90 -15.68 -15.67
C GLN A 39 -1.53 -16.36 -14.45
N GLU A 40 -1.75 -17.67 -14.49
CA GLU A 40 -2.36 -18.42 -13.39
C GLU A 40 -1.37 -18.55 -12.22
N GLU A 41 -0.11 -18.86 -12.51
CA GLU A 41 0.94 -18.90 -11.49
C GLU A 41 1.18 -17.52 -10.87
N ARG A 42 1.18 -16.44 -11.69
CA ARG A 42 1.31 -15.07 -11.18
C ARG A 42 0.15 -14.71 -10.25
N GLN A 43 -1.07 -15.07 -10.63
CA GLN A 43 -2.27 -14.83 -9.83
C GLN A 43 -2.20 -15.56 -8.49
N GLY A 44 -1.85 -16.86 -8.50
CA GLY A 44 -1.70 -17.64 -7.27
C GLY A 44 -0.58 -17.11 -6.38
N PHE A 45 0.52 -16.66 -6.97
CA PHE A 45 1.62 -16.05 -6.22
C PHE A 45 1.22 -14.72 -5.58
N ALA A 46 0.46 -13.89 -6.29
CA ALA A 46 -0.07 -12.63 -5.75
C ALA A 46 -1.02 -12.88 -4.57
N ASP A 47 -1.91 -13.87 -4.67
CA ASP A 47 -2.84 -14.24 -3.59
C ASP A 47 -2.08 -14.69 -2.33
N ALA A 48 -1.06 -15.54 -2.49
CA ALA A 48 -0.19 -15.98 -1.41
C ALA A 48 0.58 -14.83 -0.74
N ILE A 49 1.01 -13.81 -1.51
CA ILE A 49 1.64 -12.60 -0.94
C ILE A 49 0.63 -11.83 -0.10
N VAL A 50 -0.61 -11.69 -0.55
CA VAL A 50 -1.66 -10.97 0.20
C VAL A 50 -2.02 -11.72 1.49
N GLU A 51 -2.07 -13.05 1.47
CA GLU A 51 -2.19 -13.86 2.69
C GLU A 51 -1.02 -13.65 3.65
N LEU A 52 0.22 -13.58 3.14
CA LEU A 52 1.38 -13.27 3.95
C LEU A 52 1.28 -11.88 4.60
N MET A 53 0.85 -10.87 3.83
CA MET A 53 0.61 -9.51 4.37
C MET A 53 -0.43 -9.52 5.49
N GLN A 54 -1.46 -10.36 5.36
CA GLN A 54 -2.50 -10.51 6.39
C GLN A 54 -1.95 -11.10 7.69
N VAL A 55 -1.02 -12.06 7.63
CA VAL A 55 -0.37 -12.63 8.81
C VAL A 55 0.49 -11.58 9.53
N ILE A 56 1.16 -10.70 8.78
CA ILE A 56 2.00 -9.62 9.33
C ILE A 56 1.15 -8.54 10.02
N THR A 57 -0.03 -8.21 9.47
CA THR A 57 -0.92 -7.18 10.00
C THR A 57 -2.29 -7.77 10.37
N PRO A 58 -2.44 -8.41 11.55
CA PRO A 58 -3.72 -8.94 11.98
C PRO A 58 -4.67 -7.80 12.39
N TYR A 59 -5.76 -7.61 11.65
CA TYR A 59 -6.82 -6.64 11.96
C TYR A 59 -8.18 -7.32 12.05
N ASN A 60 -8.85 -7.19 13.22
CA ASN A 60 -9.99 -8.05 13.59
C ASN A 60 -11.38 -7.41 13.44
N ARG A 61 -11.52 -6.19 12.91
CA ARG A 61 -12.84 -5.53 12.90
C ARG A 61 -13.66 -5.75 11.62
N ASN A 62 -13.03 -5.68 10.45
CA ASN A 62 -13.71 -5.92 9.18
C ASN A 62 -12.76 -6.64 8.22
N PHE A 63 -12.93 -7.95 8.08
CA PHE A 63 -12.04 -8.81 7.30
C PHE A 63 -12.04 -8.43 5.82
N GLU A 64 -13.21 -8.16 5.24
CA GLU A 64 -13.34 -7.83 3.83
C GLU A 64 -12.67 -6.51 3.50
N GLU A 65 -12.92 -5.47 4.32
CA GLU A 65 -12.31 -4.16 4.12
C GLU A 65 -10.81 -4.17 4.38
N HIS A 66 -10.34 -4.99 5.32
CA HIS A 66 -8.91 -5.20 5.52
C HIS A 66 -8.27 -5.86 4.29
N ARG A 67 -8.88 -6.91 3.75
CA ARG A 67 -8.39 -7.59 2.54
C ARG A 67 -8.33 -6.61 1.36
N LYS A 68 -9.34 -5.76 1.18
CA LYS A 68 -9.33 -4.69 0.17
C LYS A 68 -8.12 -3.76 0.33
N LYS A 69 -7.84 -3.30 1.54
CA LYS A 69 -6.66 -2.45 1.83
C LYS A 69 -5.34 -3.15 1.49
N LEU A 70 -5.20 -4.44 1.82
CA LEU A 70 -3.99 -5.21 1.47
C LEU A 70 -3.79 -5.29 -0.04
N TRP A 71 -4.86 -5.46 -0.82
CA TRP A 71 -4.78 -5.40 -2.28
C TRP A 71 -4.34 -4.01 -2.77
N HIS A 72 -4.86 -2.92 -2.21
CA HIS A 72 -4.37 -1.57 -2.54
C HIS A 72 -2.87 -1.42 -2.25
N HIS A 73 -2.40 -1.90 -1.10
CA HIS A 73 -0.99 -1.89 -0.71
C HIS A 73 -0.13 -2.71 -1.69
N PHE A 74 -0.59 -3.90 -2.08
CA PHE A 74 0.07 -4.75 -3.07
C PHE A 74 0.26 -4.01 -4.40
N PHE A 75 -0.81 -3.44 -4.95
CA PHE A 75 -0.75 -2.71 -6.24
C PHE A 75 0.11 -1.45 -6.17
N ARG A 76 0.09 -0.74 -5.03
CA ARG A 76 0.94 0.42 -4.79
C ARG A 76 2.42 0.06 -4.78
N ILE A 77 2.81 -1.03 -4.11
CA ILE A 77 4.20 -1.54 -4.12
C ILE A 77 4.58 -2.06 -5.52
N ALA A 78 3.62 -2.65 -6.24
CA ALA A 78 3.80 -3.08 -7.62
C ALA A 78 3.82 -1.91 -8.62
N ASP A 79 3.71 -0.66 -8.18
CA ASP A 79 3.62 0.53 -9.05
C ASP A 79 2.54 0.41 -10.15
N TYR A 80 1.45 -0.33 -9.86
CA TYR A 80 0.34 -0.62 -10.78
C TYR A 80 0.75 -1.28 -12.11
N ASN A 81 2.00 -1.76 -12.23
CA ASN A 81 2.53 -2.41 -13.42
C ASN A 81 2.55 -3.93 -13.23
N ILE A 82 1.37 -4.51 -13.00
CA ILE A 82 1.19 -5.96 -12.87
C ILE A 82 -0.21 -6.37 -13.37
N ASP A 83 -0.28 -7.42 -14.18
CA ASP A 83 -1.53 -8.02 -14.64
C ASP A 83 -1.96 -9.11 -13.65
N VAL A 84 -2.75 -8.73 -12.65
CA VAL A 84 -3.34 -9.59 -11.61
C VAL A 84 -4.77 -9.12 -11.36
N LYS A 85 -5.71 -10.05 -11.22
CA LYS A 85 -7.12 -9.76 -10.99
C LYS A 85 -7.41 -9.79 -9.48
N PRO A 86 -7.82 -8.68 -8.85
CA PRO A 86 -8.30 -8.72 -7.48
C PRO A 86 -9.61 -9.56 -7.37
N PRO A 87 -9.91 -10.13 -6.20
CA PRO A 87 -11.17 -10.86 -5.97
C PRO A 87 -12.42 -9.96 -5.88
N TYR A 88 -12.25 -8.63 -5.85
CA TYR A 88 -13.34 -7.66 -5.81
C TYR A 88 -13.20 -6.67 -6.97
N ASP A 89 -14.33 -6.19 -7.49
CA ASP A 89 -14.41 -5.09 -8.44
C ASP A 89 -13.97 -3.79 -7.74
N MET A 90 -12.66 -3.54 -7.73
CA MET A 90 -12.05 -2.37 -7.12
C MET A 90 -11.38 -1.51 -8.19
N ASP A 91 -11.60 -0.20 -8.10
CA ASP A 91 -10.88 0.79 -8.88
C ASP A 91 -9.42 0.85 -8.45
N ILE A 92 -8.60 0.00 -9.05
CA ILE A 92 -7.15 -0.06 -8.81
C ILE A 92 -6.49 0.80 -9.89
N SER A 93 -6.59 2.11 -9.72
CA SER A 93 -5.85 3.07 -10.52
C SER A 93 -4.96 3.91 -9.61
N ARG A 94 -3.78 4.28 -10.10
CA ARG A 94 -2.91 5.27 -9.43
C ARG A 94 -3.68 6.55 -9.12
N GLU A 95 -4.62 6.93 -9.98
CA GLU A 95 -5.44 8.13 -9.81
C GLU A 95 -6.44 8.00 -8.65
N ALA A 96 -6.97 6.78 -8.44
CA ALA A 96 -7.90 6.50 -7.35
C ALA A 96 -7.22 6.52 -5.97
N ASP A 97 -5.92 6.22 -5.90
CA ASP A 97 -5.13 6.27 -4.65
C ASP A 97 -4.85 7.73 -4.21
N ILE A 98 -4.80 8.67 -5.16
CA ILE A 98 -4.55 10.09 -4.90
C ILE A 98 -5.89 10.79 -4.59
N ILE A 99 -6.49 10.44 -3.46
CA ILE A 99 -7.68 11.14 -2.98
C ILE A 99 -7.24 12.49 -2.43
N LYS A 100 -7.48 13.56 -3.20
CA LYS A 100 -7.29 14.92 -2.70
C LYS A 100 -8.38 15.21 -1.66
N PRO A 101 -8.01 15.62 -0.43
CA PRO A 101 -9.01 16.00 0.56
C PRO A 101 -9.82 17.18 0.05
N GLU A 102 -11.12 17.20 0.37
CA GLU A 102 -11.96 18.33 0.03
C GLU A 102 -11.46 19.58 0.77
N LYS A 103 -11.46 20.72 0.07
CA LYS A 103 -11.13 22.00 0.70
C LYS A 103 -12.25 22.37 1.67
N ILE A 104 -11.99 22.23 2.96
CA ILE A 104 -12.88 22.79 3.98
C ILE A 104 -12.92 24.31 3.84
N ILE A 105 -14.12 24.87 3.65
CA ILE A 105 -14.31 26.31 3.76
C ILE A 105 -14.09 26.72 5.22
N TYR A 106 -13.07 27.54 5.47
CA TYR A 106 -12.91 28.11 6.80
C TYR A 106 -14.16 28.95 7.11
N PRO A 107 -14.80 28.79 8.28
CA PRO A 107 -15.97 29.59 8.62
C PRO A 107 -15.59 31.07 8.55
N LYS A 108 -16.28 31.84 7.70
CA LYS A 108 -16.08 33.30 7.66
C LYS A 108 -16.55 33.86 8.99
N SER A 109 -15.63 34.48 9.73
CA SER A 109 -15.97 35.19 10.96
C SER A 109 -16.89 36.36 10.61
N THR A 110 -18.17 36.25 10.97
CA THR A 110 -19.19 37.29 10.74
C THR A 110 -19.27 38.30 11.89
N ASP A 111 -18.40 38.17 12.89
CA ASP A 111 -18.51 38.95 14.12
C ASP A 111 -17.67 40.23 14.06
N LYS A 112 -18.35 41.36 14.24
CA LYS A 112 -17.75 42.71 14.34
C LYS A 112 -16.72 42.83 15.48
N TYR A 113 -16.70 41.90 16.43
CA TYR A 113 -15.81 41.90 17.59
C TYR A 113 -15.20 40.51 17.81
N ARG A 114 -14.09 40.19 17.11
CA ARG A 114 -13.39 38.89 17.25
C ARG A 114 -12.56 38.73 18.53
N HIS A 115 -12.14 39.84 19.12
CA HIS A 115 -11.20 39.86 20.27
C HIS A 115 -11.90 40.08 21.62
N TYR A 116 -13.12 40.57 21.59
CA TYR A 116 -13.98 40.69 22.76
C TYR A 116 -15.00 39.57 22.58
N GLY A 117 -14.92 38.52 23.40
CA GLY A 117 -15.87 37.42 23.34
C GLY A 117 -17.32 37.95 23.28
N ALA A 118 -18.20 37.22 22.62
CA ALA A 118 -19.60 37.62 22.44
C ALA A 118 -20.26 37.96 23.78
N TYR A 119 -20.34 39.25 24.10
CA TYR A 119 -21.09 39.80 25.20
C TYR A 119 -21.72 41.11 24.74
N ILE A 120 -23.02 40.99 24.44
CA ILE A 120 -24.10 42.00 24.34
C ILE A 120 -23.71 43.40 23.83
#